data_AF-A0A3N9NNM5-F1
#
_entry.id   AF-A0A3N9NNM5-F1
#
_cell.length_a   1.000
_cell.length_b   1.000
_cell.length_c   1.000
_cell.angle_alpha   90.00
_cell.angle_beta   90.00
_cell.angle_gamma   90.00
#
_symmetry.space_group_name_H-M   'P 1'
#
loop_
_entity.id
_entity.type
_entity.pdbx_description
1 polymer ?
#
loop_
_entity_poly.entity_id
_entity_poly.type
_entity_poly.pdbx_seq_one_letter_code
_entity_poly.pdbx_strand_id
1 'polypeptide(L)'
;MSESITKRLLKAIGQNNINKLDKIKNSALLEFILKYVELCNPAKVFVCTDDPKDVEYVRNRAIENGEEAPLKIEGHTVHFDNYRDQARDKEHTAILLTAGEKLDDVITATARIPALEEIHDILRNIMKDKELYIRFFCLGPVNSLFSIPAVQLTDSSYVCHSEDLLYRGGYEEFIRQGSGARFFKFVHSQGKLDERKTSINLDKRRVYIDLKDDTVYSTNTQYGGNTIGLKKLAMRLAINRGSREGWLTEHMLIMAIHGPKGRKTYFTGAYPSMCGKTSTAMLEGESIVGDDIAYLRKNNGEVRAVNVEKGIFGIIMGINS
;
A
#
# COMPACT_ATOMS: atom_id res chain seq x y z
N MET A 1 -13.28 -11.78 -21.26
CA MET A 1 -11.92 -12.22 -20.86
C MET A 1 -11.46 -13.23 -21.88
N SER A 2 -10.24 -13.13 -22.41
CA SER A 2 -9.77 -14.16 -23.35
C SER A 2 -9.52 -15.46 -22.59
N GLU A 3 -9.95 -16.59 -23.16
CA GLU A 3 -9.75 -17.93 -22.60
C GLU A 3 -8.26 -18.24 -22.32
N SER A 4 -7.36 -17.53 -23.02
CA SER A 4 -5.91 -17.58 -22.87
C SER A 4 -5.41 -17.05 -21.53
N ILE A 5 -5.93 -15.93 -21.03
CA ILE A 5 -5.50 -15.32 -19.76
C ILE A 5 -5.85 -16.24 -18.59
N THR A 6 -7.09 -16.74 -18.55
CA THR A 6 -7.55 -17.63 -17.47
C THR A 6 -6.74 -18.92 -17.43
N LYS A 7 -6.44 -19.53 -18.59
CA LYS A 7 -5.60 -20.75 -18.65
C LYS A 7 -4.18 -20.51 -18.14
N ARG A 8 -3.56 -19.38 -18.50
CA ARG A 8 -2.22 -19.01 -18.03
C ARG A 8 -2.19 -18.74 -16.53
N LEU A 9 -3.16 -17.98 -16.03
CA LEU A 9 -3.31 -17.75 -14.59
C LEU A 9 -3.54 -19.05 -13.84
N LEU A 10 -4.46 -19.90 -14.28
CA LEU A 10 -4.73 -21.20 -13.66
C LEU A 10 -3.44 -22.02 -13.53
N LYS A 11 -2.62 -22.05 -14.58
CA LYS A 11 -1.31 -22.72 -14.54
C LYS A 11 -0.34 -22.08 -13.55
N ALA A 12 -0.35 -20.74 -13.44
CA ALA A 12 0.60 -20.00 -12.62
C ALA A 12 0.24 -19.96 -11.12
N ILE A 13 -1.05 -19.90 -10.76
CA ILE A 13 -1.49 -19.67 -9.38
C ILE A 13 -2.33 -20.82 -8.80
N GLY A 14 -2.76 -21.79 -9.62
CA GLY A 14 -3.57 -22.92 -9.21
C GLY A 14 -5.07 -22.63 -9.04
N GLN A 15 -5.86 -23.70 -8.94
CA GLN A 15 -7.33 -23.64 -9.00
C GLN A 15 -7.97 -22.86 -7.83
N ASN A 16 -7.46 -23.03 -6.61
CA ASN A 16 -8.06 -22.36 -5.44
C ASN A 16 -7.90 -20.84 -5.52
N ASN A 17 -6.73 -20.38 -5.96
CA ASN A 17 -6.44 -18.95 -6.09
C ASN A 17 -7.22 -18.33 -7.26
N ILE A 18 -7.31 -18.99 -8.42
CA ILE A 18 -8.10 -18.46 -9.53
C ILE A 18 -9.59 -18.37 -9.19
N ASN A 19 -10.15 -19.34 -8.46
CA ASN A 19 -11.54 -19.28 -7.98
C ASN A 19 -11.81 -18.04 -7.10
N LYS A 20 -10.83 -17.61 -6.30
CA LYS A 20 -10.92 -16.36 -5.52
C LYS A 20 -10.90 -15.14 -6.45
N LEU A 21 -10.02 -15.09 -7.45
CA LEU A 21 -9.92 -13.95 -8.35
C LEU A 21 -11.10 -13.82 -9.32
N ASP A 22 -11.65 -14.94 -9.80
CA ASP A 22 -12.79 -14.96 -10.73
C ASP A 22 -14.06 -14.32 -10.15
N LYS A 23 -14.22 -14.33 -8.82
CA LYS A 23 -15.32 -13.65 -8.13
C LYS A 23 -15.31 -12.13 -8.31
N ILE A 24 -14.13 -11.52 -8.48
CA ILE A 24 -13.98 -10.06 -8.63
C ILE A 24 -14.44 -9.59 -10.02
N LYS A 25 -14.38 -10.46 -11.04
CA LYS A 25 -14.83 -10.15 -12.42
C LYS A 25 -14.21 -8.87 -13.02
N ASN A 26 -12.92 -8.63 -12.79
CA ASN A 26 -12.20 -7.46 -13.31
C ASN A 26 -11.01 -7.89 -14.18
N SER A 27 -11.10 -7.67 -15.51
CA SER A 27 -10.05 -8.13 -16.44
C SER A 27 -8.73 -7.38 -16.28
N ALA A 28 -8.77 -6.07 -16.01
CA ALA A 28 -7.56 -5.28 -15.80
C ALA A 28 -6.78 -5.76 -14.57
N LEU A 29 -7.48 -6.17 -13.52
CA LEU A 29 -6.85 -6.79 -12.34
C LEU A 29 -6.18 -8.12 -12.69
N LEU A 30 -6.87 -9.00 -13.41
CA LEU A 30 -6.33 -10.31 -13.79
C LEU A 30 -5.13 -10.19 -14.74
N GLU A 31 -5.18 -9.27 -15.69
CA GLU A 31 -4.05 -8.97 -16.59
C GLU A 31 -2.84 -8.44 -15.82
N PHE A 32 -3.08 -7.53 -14.87
CA PHE A 32 -2.04 -7.00 -13.99
C PHE A 32 -1.41 -8.11 -13.14
N ILE A 33 -2.22 -8.95 -12.50
CA ILE A 33 -1.75 -10.09 -11.70
C ILE A 33 -0.95 -11.05 -12.57
N LEU A 34 -1.48 -11.46 -13.73
CA LEU A 34 -0.80 -12.41 -14.62
C LEU A 34 0.57 -11.87 -15.04
N LYS A 35 0.62 -10.61 -15.49
CA LYS A 35 1.86 -9.96 -15.92
C LYS A 35 2.95 -10.08 -14.86
N TYR A 36 2.64 -9.73 -13.61
CA TYR A 36 3.65 -9.67 -12.56
C TYR A 36 3.91 -11.02 -11.88
N VAL A 37 2.95 -11.94 -11.87
CA VAL A 37 3.21 -13.34 -11.49
C VAL A 37 4.21 -13.96 -12.46
N GLU A 38 4.01 -13.82 -13.77
CA GLU A 38 4.95 -14.38 -14.76
C GLU A 38 6.30 -13.67 -14.75
N LEU A 39 6.33 -12.34 -14.60
CA LEU A 39 7.57 -11.58 -14.56
C LEU A 39 8.40 -11.92 -13.31
N CYS A 40 7.77 -11.91 -12.14
CA CYS A 40 8.46 -12.14 -10.87
C CYS A 40 8.77 -13.62 -10.62
N ASN A 41 8.02 -14.51 -11.28
CA ASN A 41 8.19 -15.97 -11.27
C ASN A 41 8.25 -16.55 -9.85
N PRO A 42 7.21 -16.42 -9.02
CA PRO A 42 7.23 -16.92 -7.65
C PRO A 42 7.15 -18.45 -7.58
N ALA A 43 7.72 -19.05 -6.54
CA ALA A 43 7.59 -20.49 -6.27
C ALA A 43 6.15 -20.89 -5.89
N LYS A 44 5.44 -19.98 -5.22
CA LYS A 44 4.05 -20.16 -4.79
C LYS A 44 3.31 -18.83 -4.85
N VAL A 45 2.01 -18.88 -5.11
CA VAL A 45 1.14 -17.70 -5.03
C VAL A 45 0.07 -17.94 -3.97
N PHE A 46 -0.20 -16.91 -3.17
CA PHE A 46 -1.28 -16.88 -2.20
C PHE A 46 -2.18 -15.67 -2.44
N VAL A 47 -3.43 -15.93 -2.85
CA VAL A 47 -4.46 -14.89 -2.97
C VAL A 47 -5.13 -14.75 -1.61
N CYS A 48 -4.89 -13.62 -0.95
CA CYS A 48 -5.41 -13.31 0.37
C CYS A 48 -6.73 -12.55 0.25
N THR A 49 -7.81 -13.10 0.78
CA THR A 49 -9.12 -12.41 0.85
C THR A 49 -9.28 -11.66 2.17
N ASP A 50 -10.48 -11.14 2.42
CA ASP A 50 -10.85 -10.54 3.71
C ASP A 50 -11.22 -11.61 4.78
N ASP A 51 -11.00 -12.90 4.49
CA ASP A 51 -11.23 -13.98 5.46
C ASP A 51 -10.21 -13.86 6.61
N PRO A 52 -10.66 -13.85 7.88
CA PRO A 52 -9.75 -13.79 9.03
C PRO A 52 -8.65 -14.87 9.02
N LYS A 53 -8.91 -16.04 8.42
CA LYS A 53 -7.91 -17.11 8.30
C LYS A 53 -6.79 -16.76 7.32
N ASP A 54 -7.10 -16.04 6.25
CA ASP A 54 -6.10 -15.58 5.28
C ASP A 54 -5.21 -14.49 5.93
N VAL A 55 -5.80 -13.61 6.75
CA VAL A 55 -5.07 -12.59 7.54
C VAL A 55 -4.17 -13.25 8.60
N GLU A 56 -4.70 -14.23 9.34
CA GLU A 56 -3.95 -14.99 10.33
C GLU A 56 -2.81 -15.78 9.67
N TYR A 57 -3.04 -16.37 8.50
CA TYR A 57 -1.99 -17.03 7.72
C TYR A 57 -0.84 -16.07 7.44
N VAL A 58 -1.11 -14.88 6.88
CA VAL A 58 -0.07 -13.87 6.60
C VAL A 58 0.73 -13.50 7.84
N ARG A 59 0.04 -13.25 8.96
CA ARG A 59 0.67 -12.92 10.24
C ARG A 59 1.62 -14.02 10.72
N ASN A 60 1.18 -15.28 10.64
CA ASN A 60 2.01 -16.42 11.04
C ASN A 60 3.21 -16.57 10.11
N ARG A 61 3.04 -16.34 8.80
CA ARG A 61 4.14 -16.38 7.82
C ARG A 61 5.21 -15.32 8.10
N ALA A 62 4.84 -14.14 8.59
CA ALA A 62 5.83 -13.13 8.99
C ALA A 62 6.82 -13.66 10.03
N ILE A 63 6.34 -14.43 11.00
CA ILE A 63 7.16 -15.07 12.02
C ILE A 63 7.89 -16.30 11.46
N GLU A 64 7.20 -17.21 10.76
CA GLU A 64 7.79 -18.43 10.19
C GLU A 64 8.92 -18.15 9.20
N ASN A 65 8.79 -17.09 8.40
CA ASN A 65 9.81 -16.67 7.44
C ASN A 65 11.00 -15.98 8.12
N GLY A 66 10.87 -15.64 9.41
CA GLY A 66 11.85 -14.88 10.19
C GLY A 66 11.88 -13.40 9.83
N GLU A 67 10.88 -12.89 9.12
CA GLU A 67 10.74 -11.44 8.85
C GLU A 67 10.38 -10.70 10.14
N GLU A 68 9.59 -11.31 11.02
CA GLU A 68 9.21 -10.78 12.32
C GLU A 68 9.60 -11.72 13.47
N ALA A 69 9.80 -11.15 14.65
CA ALA A 69 9.96 -11.89 15.90
C ALA A 69 8.86 -11.50 16.90
N PRO A 70 8.30 -12.45 17.67
CA PRO A 70 7.30 -12.14 18.69
C PRO A 70 7.90 -11.34 19.86
N LEU A 71 7.10 -10.46 20.44
CA LEU A 71 7.42 -9.73 21.67
C LEU A 71 6.71 -10.35 22.88
N LYS A 72 7.05 -9.87 24.09
CA LYS A 72 6.42 -10.33 25.34
C LYS A 72 4.93 -10.02 25.42
N ILE A 73 4.48 -8.96 24.74
CA ILE A 73 3.06 -8.59 24.70
C ILE A 73 2.41 -9.47 23.63
N GLU A 74 1.36 -10.19 24.02
CA GLU A 74 0.66 -11.10 23.13
C GLU A 74 0.16 -10.38 21.87
N GLY A 75 0.43 -10.99 20.71
CA GLY A 75 0.12 -10.41 19.41
C GLY A 75 1.09 -9.33 18.92
N HIS A 76 2.04 -8.86 19.72
CA HIS A 76 3.01 -7.86 19.26
C HIS A 76 4.24 -8.53 18.66
N THR A 77 4.76 -7.95 17.59
CA THR A 77 5.95 -8.42 16.89
C THR A 77 6.93 -7.27 16.64
N VAL A 78 8.17 -7.61 16.27
CA VAL A 78 9.20 -6.67 15.85
C VAL A 78 9.82 -7.12 14.53
N HIS A 79 10.09 -6.15 13.66
CA HIS A 79 10.84 -6.32 12.42
C HIS A 79 12.11 -5.45 12.48
N PHE A 80 13.21 -5.93 11.89
CA PHE A 80 14.44 -5.18 11.76
C PHE A 80 14.83 -5.05 10.29
N ASP A 81 14.81 -3.82 9.77
CA ASP A 81 15.29 -3.54 8.43
C ASP A 81 16.83 -3.65 8.33
N ASN A 82 17.35 -3.69 7.10
CA ASN A 82 18.78 -3.59 6.85
C ASN A 82 19.33 -2.24 7.35
N TYR A 83 20.56 -2.21 7.90
CA TYR A 83 21.19 -0.96 8.38
C TYR A 83 21.31 0.15 7.33
N ARG A 84 21.30 -0.21 6.04
CA ARG A 84 21.35 0.72 4.89
C ARG A 84 19.97 0.99 4.26
N ASP A 85 18.91 0.46 4.87
CA ASP A 85 17.51 0.65 4.49
C ASP A 85 16.67 1.08 5.71
N GLN A 86 17.02 2.22 6.30
CA GLN A 86 16.41 2.72 7.56
C GLN A 86 15.58 4.00 7.35
N ALA A 87 15.36 4.40 6.11
CA ALA A 87 14.66 5.62 5.77
C ALA A 87 14.10 5.57 4.35
N ARG A 88 13.29 6.59 4.03
CA ARG A 88 12.84 6.80 2.65
C ARG A 88 14.03 7.08 1.74
N ASP A 89 14.14 6.31 0.66
CA ASP A 89 15.23 6.45 -0.31
C ASP A 89 14.89 7.53 -1.35
N LYS A 90 15.18 8.79 -1.03
CA LYS A 90 14.90 9.90 -1.93
C LYS A 90 15.68 9.83 -3.25
N GLU A 91 16.87 9.24 -3.24
CA GLU A 91 17.76 9.17 -4.40
C GLU A 91 17.21 8.21 -5.45
N HIS A 92 16.69 7.06 -5.01
CA HIS A 92 16.14 6.03 -5.89
C HIS A 92 14.60 6.04 -5.98
N THR A 93 13.95 7.10 -5.47
CA THR A 93 12.51 7.31 -5.62
C THR A 93 12.22 8.33 -6.71
N ALA A 94 11.46 7.96 -7.75
CA ALA A 94 11.13 8.87 -8.84
C ALA A 94 9.68 8.74 -9.33
N ILE A 95 9.08 9.87 -9.71
CA ILE A 95 7.83 9.90 -10.49
C ILE A 95 8.16 9.72 -11.98
N LEU A 96 7.42 8.84 -12.65
CA LEU A 96 7.64 8.54 -14.06
C LEU A 96 6.87 9.50 -14.95
N LEU A 97 7.59 10.24 -15.80
CA LEU A 97 7.02 11.23 -16.72
C LEU A 97 6.90 10.69 -18.13
N THR A 98 5.75 10.93 -18.75
CA THR A 98 5.56 10.73 -20.19
C THR A 98 6.21 11.89 -20.97
N ALA A 99 6.43 11.67 -22.27
CA ALA A 99 7.07 12.67 -23.12
C ALA A 99 6.29 13.99 -23.12
N GLY A 100 6.97 15.08 -22.75
CA GLY A 100 6.39 16.43 -22.68
C GLY A 100 5.84 16.83 -21.31
N GLU A 101 5.71 15.90 -20.36
CA GLU A 101 5.39 16.24 -18.97
C GLU A 101 6.61 16.83 -18.26
N LYS A 102 6.36 17.81 -17.38
CA LYS A 102 7.36 18.40 -16.49
C LYS A 102 6.77 18.54 -15.11
N LEU A 103 7.60 18.29 -14.10
CA LEU A 103 7.32 18.61 -12.71
C LEU A 103 8.32 19.66 -12.24
N ASP A 104 8.03 20.26 -11.10
CA ASP A 104 8.96 21.15 -10.41
C ASP A 104 10.24 20.37 -10.02
N ASP A 105 11.39 21.05 -10.06
CA ASP A 105 12.71 20.46 -9.77
C ASP A 105 12.83 19.92 -8.34
N VAL A 106 11.94 20.34 -7.42
CA VAL A 106 11.87 19.75 -6.06
C VAL A 106 11.32 18.32 -6.04
N ILE A 107 10.72 17.85 -7.13
CA ILE A 107 10.16 16.50 -7.25
C ILE A 107 11.09 15.65 -8.12
N THR A 108 11.72 14.64 -7.52
CA THR A 108 12.51 13.66 -8.27
C THR A 108 11.63 12.96 -9.31
N ALA A 109 12.00 13.09 -10.58
CA ALA A 109 11.28 12.53 -11.70
C ALA A 109 12.24 11.99 -12.76
N THR A 110 11.78 11.01 -13.54
CA THR A 110 12.57 10.40 -14.61
C THR A 110 11.68 10.01 -15.80
N ALA A 111 12.31 9.72 -16.94
CA ALA A 111 11.60 9.28 -18.13
C ALA A 111 10.92 7.92 -17.89
N ARG A 112 9.63 7.84 -18.21
CA ARG A 112 8.81 6.65 -17.93
C ARG A 112 9.30 5.38 -18.62
N ILE A 113 9.62 5.43 -19.91
CA ILE A 113 9.95 4.22 -20.67
C ILE A 113 11.23 3.54 -20.17
N PRO A 114 12.39 4.23 -20.05
CA PRO A 114 13.61 3.62 -19.53
C PRO A 114 13.46 3.11 -18.09
N ALA A 115 12.73 3.83 -17.24
CA ALA A 115 12.50 3.42 -15.86
C ALA A 115 11.61 2.18 -15.75
N LEU A 116 10.62 2.03 -16.65
CA LEU A 116 9.81 0.80 -16.73
C LEU A 116 10.63 -0.39 -17.23
N GLU A 117 11.52 -0.19 -18.19
CA GLU A 117 12.45 -1.23 -18.65
C GLU A 117 13.37 -1.68 -17.51
N GLU A 118 14.02 -0.73 -16.83
CA GLU A 118 14.90 -1.00 -15.68
C GLU A 118 14.18 -1.78 -14.57
N ILE A 119 13.00 -1.31 -14.14
CA ILE A 119 12.29 -1.96 -13.03
C ILE A 119 11.75 -3.34 -13.41
N HIS A 120 11.33 -3.55 -14.67
CA HIS A 120 10.89 -4.87 -15.13
C HIS A 120 12.06 -5.84 -15.25
N ASP A 121 13.26 -5.36 -15.57
CA ASP A 121 14.46 -6.18 -15.55
C ASP A 121 14.90 -6.54 -14.13
N ILE A 122 14.80 -5.62 -13.16
CA ILE A 122 15.05 -5.92 -11.74
C ILE A 122 14.04 -6.94 -11.21
N LEU A 123 12.76 -6.80 -11.55
CA LEU A 123 11.68 -7.69 -11.09
C LEU A 123 11.76 -9.10 -11.69
N ARG A 124 12.47 -9.28 -12.81
CA ARG A 124 12.52 -10.56 -13.52
C ARG A 124 13.07 -11.67 -12.62
N ASN A 125 12.25 -12.69 -12.37
CA ASN A 125 12.57 -13.83 -11.49
C ASN A 125 12.94 -13.47 -10.04
N ILE A 126 12.62 -12.25 -9.57
CA ILE A 126 13.02 -11.78 -8.24
C ILE A 126 12.38 -12.61 -7.10
N MET A 127 11.32 -13.35 -7.39
CA MET A 127 10.56 -14.18 -6.45
C MET A 127 10.76 -15.69 -6.64
N LYS A 128 11.72 -16.14 -7.45
CA LYS A 128 11.89 -17.56 -7.85
C LYS A 128 11.69 -18.61 -6.76
N ASP A 129 12.16 -18.32 -5.54
CA ASP A 129 12.13 -19.25 -4.41
C ASP A 129 11.22 -18.75 -3.27
N LYS A 130 10.28 -17.87 -3.58
CA LYS A 130 9.43 -17.17 -2.61
C LYS A 130 7.95 -17.35 -2.89
N GLU A 131 7.17 -17.14 -1.84
CA GLU A 131 5.72 -17.00 -1.93
C GLU A 131 5.37 -15.56 -2.29
N LEU A 132 4.57 -15.38 -3.34
CA LEU A 132 3.96 -14.10 -3.70
C LEU A 132 2.57 -14.00 -3.07
N TYR A 133 2.37 -12.99 -2.26
CA TYR A 133 1.09 -12.59 -1.68
C TYR A 133 0.40 -11.59 -2.62
N ILE A 134 -0.84 -11.90 -3.01
CA ILE A 134 -1.74 -10.97 -3.70
C ILE A 134 -2.73 -10.48 -2.66
N ARG A 135 -2.62 -9.20 -2.34
CA ARG A 135 -3.35 -8.56 -1.24
C ARG A 135 -4.30 -7.50 -1.77
N PHE A 136 -5.50 -7.43 -1.21
CA PHE A 136 -6.51 -6.44 -1.56
C PHE A 136 -6.83 -5.56 -0.38
N PHE A 137 -6.82 -4.25 -0.61
CA PHE A 137 -7.09 -3.25 0.42
C PHE A 137 -8.05 -2.18 -0.09
N CYS A 138 -8.64 -1.44 0.85
CA CYS A 138 -9.43 -0.26 0.58
C CYS A 138 -8.83 0.94 1.32
N LEU A 139 -8.47 1.96 0.54
CA LEU A 139 -8.12 3.28 1.03
C LEU A 139 -9.42 4.05 1.30
N GLY A 140 -9.62 4.46 2.56
CA GLY A 140 -10.87 5.02 3.07
C GLY A 140 -11.86 3.94 3.55
N PRO A 141 -13.04 4.34 4.05
CA PRO A 141 -14.09 3.40 4.45
C PRO A 141 -14.59 2.57 3.25
N VAL A 142 -14.80 1.26 3.44
CA VAL A 142 -15.42 0.38 2.43
C VAL A 142 -16.88 0.76 2.19
N ASN A 143 -17.45 0.36 1.06
CA ASN A 143 -18.83 0.67 0.67
C ASN A 143 -19.16 2.17 0.78
N SER A 144 -18.23 3.04 0.39
CA SER A 144 -18.40 4.48 0.45
C SER A 144 -17.98 5.17 -0.84
N LEU A 145 -18.45 6.40 -1.03
CA LEU A 145 -17.98 7.25 -2.13
C LEU A 145 -16.49 7.61 -2.02
N PHE A 146 -15.84 7.31 -0.90
CA PHE A 146 -14.41 7.53 -0.69
C PHE A 146 -13.56 6.28 -0.93
N SER A 147 -14.21 5.11 -1.13
CA SER A 147 -13.52 3.84 -1.31
C SER A 147 -12.63 3.86 -2.55
N ILE A 148 -11.33 3.74 -2.36
CA ILE A 148 -10.36 3.52 -3.44
C ILE A 148 -9.75 2.14 -3.22
N PRO A 149 -10.12 1.13 -4.03
CA PRO A 149 -9.50 -0.18 -3.94
C PRO A 149 -8.02 -0.12 -4.33
N ALA A 150 -7.22 -0.97 -3.74
CA ALA A 150 -5.79 -1.08 -4.00
C ALA A 150 -5.35 -2.55 -3.95
N VAL A 151 -4.45 -2.94 -4.84
CA VAL A 151 -3.87 -4.28 -4.89
C VAL A 151 -2.36 -4.22 -4.73
N GLN A 152 -1.82 -4.96 -3.77
CA GLN A 152 -0.39 -5.09 -3.49
C GLN A 152 0.05 -6.52 -3.82
N LEU A 153 1.06 -6.64 -4.69
CA LEU A 153 1.77 -7.88 -4.97
C LEU A 153 3.11 -7.80 -4.25
N THR A 154 3.34 -8.70 -3.30
CA THR A 154 4.60 -8.71 -2.56
C THR A 154 5.05 -10.11 -2.15
N ASP A 155 6.36 -10.29 -2.03
CA ASP A 155 6.99 -11.48 -1.46
C ASP A 155 7.43 -11.29 0.00
N SER A 156 6.93 -10.25 0.68
CA SER A 156 7.18 -9.98 2.10
C SER A 156 5.91 -10.14 2.92
N SER A 157 5.96 -11.08 3.85
CA SER A 157 4.88 -11.34 4.80
C SER A 157 4.79 -10.26 5.89
N TYR A 158 5.92 -9.64 6.27
CA TYR A 158 5.96 -8.46 7.14
C TYR A 158 5.21 -7.26 6.52
N VAL A 159 5.42 -7.00 5.23
CA VAL A 159 4.72 -5.90 4.54
C VAL A 159 3.22 -6.17 4.52
N CYS A 160 2.80 -7.40 4.21
CA CYS A 160 1.39 -7.76 4.22
C CYS A 160 0.76 -7.59 5.62
N HIS A 161 1.45 -8.06 6.67
CA HIS A 161 0.98 -7.94 8.05
C HIS A 161 0.91 -6.46 8.50
N SER A 162 1.90 -5.65 8.14
CA SER A 162 1.89 -4.21 8.39
C SER A 162 0.71 -3.52 7.70
N GLU A 163 0.42 -3.88 6.46
CA GLU A 163 -0.73 -3.36 5.72
C GLU A 163 -2.07 -3.81 6.34
N ASP A 164 -2.14 -5.02 6.90
CA ASP A 164 -3.31 -5.51 7.66
C ASP A 164 -3.59 -4.68 8.91
N LEU A 165 -2.56 -4.15 9.58
CA LEU A 165 -2.74 -3.26 10.73
C LEU A 165 -3.19 -1.87 10.28
N LEU A 166 -2.69 -1.39 9.14
CA LEU A 166 -2.86 0.00 8.72
C LEU A 166 -4.05 0.25 7.79
N TYR A 167 -4.52 -0.74 7.04
CA TYR A 167 -5.53 -0.57 5.99
C TYR A 167 -6.67 -1.57 6.09
N ARG A 168 -7.85 -1.17 5.58
CA ARG A 168 -9.03 -2.04 5.54
C ARG A 168 -8.84 -3.09 4.45
N GLY A 169 -9.30 -4.32 4.71
CA GLY A 169 -9.42 -5.35 3.68
C GLY A 169 -10.28 -4.84 2.52
N GLY A 170 -9.89 -5.20 1.30
CA GLY A 170 -10.51 -4.70 0.07
C GLY A 170 -11.08 -5.79 -0.82
N TYR A 171 -10.92 -7.07 -0.51
CA TYR A 171 -11.32 -8.14 -1.42
C TYR A 171 -12.82 -8.09 -1.74
N GLU A 172 -13.67 -7.94 -0.72
CA GLU A 172 -15.12 -7.79 -0.90
C GLU A 172 -15.48 -6.47 -1.59
N GLU A 173 -14.69 -5.42 -1.39
CA GLU A 173 -14.87 -4.14 -2.08
C GLU A 173 -14.55 -4.26 -3.59
N PHE A 174 -13.53 -5.05 -3.95
CA PHE A 174 -13.25 -5.41 -5.34
C PHE A 174 -14.40 -6.21 -5.96
N ILE A 175 -14.97 -7.19 -5.24
CA ILE A 175 -16.15 -7.94 -5.70
C ILE A 175 -17.33 -6.99 -5.93
N ARG A 176 -17.61 -6.11 -4.96
CA ARG A 176 -18.72 -5.16 -4.99
C ARG A 176 -18.62 -4.19 -6.17
N GLN A 177 -17.43 -3.66 -6.45
CA GLN A 177 -17.21 -2.75 -7.58
C GLN A 177 -17.08 -3.50 -8.93
N GLY A 178 -16.69 -4.78 -8.89
CA GLY A 178 -16.65 -5.67 -10.04
C GLY A 178 -15.73 -5.18 -11.17
N SER A 179 -16.21 -5.32 -12.41
CA SER A 179 -15.49 -4.91 -13.62
C SER A 179 -15.24 -3.40 -13.72
N GLY A 180 -16.01 -2.59 -12.98
CA GLY A 180 -15.88 -1.12 -12.98
C GLY A 180 -14.86 -0.59 -11.97
N ALA A 181 -14.29 -1.45 -11.12
CA ALA A 181 -13.35 -1.02 -10.10
C ALA A 181 -12.11 -0.34 -10.72
N ARG A 182 -11.82 0.88 -10.28
CA ARG A 182 -10.57 1.61 -10.58
C ARG A 182 -9.68 1.63 -9.35
N PHE A 183 -8.55 0.95 -9.43
CA PHE A 183 -7.73 0.63 -8.26
C PHE A 183 -6.27 1.03 -8.46
N PHE A 184 -5.60 1.30 -7.33
CA PHE A 184 -4.16 1.51 -7.32
C PHE A 184 -3.42 0.19 -7.29
N LYS A 185 -2.28 0.14 -7.97
CA LYS A 185 -1.49 -1.06 -8.18
C LYS A 185 -0.13 -0.89 -7.55
N PHE A 186 0.33 -1.94 -6.87
CA PHE A 186 1.63 -1.93 -6.24
C PHE A 186 2.33 -3.27 -6.49
N VAL A 187 3.58 -3.21 -6.91
CA VAL A 187 4.45 -4.37 -7.09
C VAL A 187 5.68 -4.15 -6.23
N HIS A 188 5.77 -4.92 -5.16
CA HIS A 188 6.85 -4.85 -4.19
C HIS A 188 7.64 -6.16 -4.18
N SER A 189 8.96 -6.09 -4.10
CA SER A 189 9.76 -7.23 -3.68
C SER A 189 10.89 -6.81 -2.75
N GLN A 190 11.05 -7.56 -1.65
CA GLN A 190 12.18 -7.40 -0.74
C GLN A 190 13.50 -7.86 -1.37
N GLY A 191 13.48 -8.49 -2.55
CA GLY A 191 14.70 -8.93 -3.24
C GLY A 191 15.45 -10.01 -2.46
N LYS A 192 16.69 -10.31 -2.84
CA LYS A 192 17.46 -11.34 -2.13
C LYS A 192 17.74 -10.91 -0.69
N LEU A 193 17.50 -11.82 0.26
CA LEU A 193 17.75 -11.59 1.69
C LEU A 193 19.03 -12.29 2.16
N ASP A 194 19.66 -11.76 3.21
CA ASP A 194 20.74 -12.41 3.94
C ASP A 194 20.23 -13.31 5.08
N GLU A 195 21.16 -13.83 5.88
CA GLU A 195 20.87 -14.65 7.06
C GLU A 195 20.03 -13.92 8.13
N ARG A 196 20.08 -12.58 8.14
CA ARG A 196 19.31 -11.72 9.04
C ARG A 196 17.93 -11.39 8.50
N LYS A 197 17.57 -11.99 7.36
CA LYS A 197 16.31 -11.75 6.63
C LYS A 197 16.20 -10.30 6.15
N THR A 198 17.33 -9.68 5.79
CA THR A 198 17.34 -8.31 5.27
C THR A 198 17.83 -8.22 3.82
N SER A 199 17.29 -7.27 3.03
CA SER A 199 17.63 -7.09 1.61
C SER A 199 19.12 -6.79 1.38
N ILE A 200 19.74 -7.49 0.42
CA ILE A 200 21.18 -7.33 0.13
C ILE A 200 21.52 -6.54 -1.14
N ASN A 201 20.64 -6.55 -2.14
CA ASN A 201 20.87 -5.91 -3.44
C ASN A 201 20.46 -4.42 -3.42
N LEU A 202 20.94 -3.68 -2.41
CA LEU A 202 20.52 -2.31 -2.16
C LEU A 202 20.98 -1.34 -3.27
N ASP A 203 22.01 -1.69 -4.02
CA ASP A 203 22.45 -0.97 -5.23
C ASP A 203 21.38 -0.96 -6.33
N LYS A 204 20.53 -1.99 -6.36
CA LYS A 204 19.38 -2.14 -7.27
C LYS A 204 18.06 -1.73 -6.62
N ARG A 205 18.09 -1.06 -5.48
CA ARG A 205 16.88 -0.54 -4.83
C ARG A 205 16.26 0.53 -5.72
N ARG A 206 14.96 0.43 -5.98
CA ARG A 206 14.20 1.41 -6.77
C ARG A 206 12.80 1.55 -6.21
N VAL A 207 12.29 2.78 -6.21
CA VAL A 207 10.89 3.12 -5.89
C VAL A 207 10.32 4.01 -6.99
N TYR A 208 9.57 3.44 -7.93
CA TYR A 208 9.03 4.18 -9.08
C TYR A 208 7.53 4.34 -9.00
N ILE A 209 7.04 5.55 -9.29
CA ILE A 209 5.63 5.92 -9.23
C ILE A 209 5.14 6.30 -10.63
N ASP A 210 4.37 5.42 -11.25
CA ASP A 210 3.74 5.62 -12.55
C ASP A 210 2.33 6.20 -12.39
N LEU A 211 2.22 7.53 -12.57
CA LEU A 211 0.95 8.26 -12.50
C LEU A 211 0.03 8.03 -13.71
N LYS A 212 0.55 7.43 -14.78
CA LYS A 212 -0.25 7.14 -15.98
C LYS A 212 -1.07 5.86 -15.78
N ASP A 213 -0.41 4.83 -15.25
CA ASP A 213 -1.02 3.52 -15.00
C ASP A 213 -1.43 3.34 -13.54
N ASP A 214 -1.36 4.37 -12.69
CA ASP A 214 -1.67 4.28 -11.25
C ASP A 214 -0.93 3.11 -10.57
N THR A 215 0.35 2.93 -10.90
CA THR A 215 1.17 1.79 -10.45
C THR A 215 2.43 2.26 -9.74
N VAL A 216 2.73 1.67 -8.58
CA VAL A 216 3.99 1.87 -7.86
C VAL A 216 4.79 0.59 -7.85
N TYR A 217 6.10 0.74 -8.01
CA TYR A 217 7.07 -0.34 -7.95
C TYR A 217 8.07 -0.07 -6.83
N SER A 218 8.34 -1.07 -5.99
CA SER A 218 9.36 -1.00 -4.94
C SER A 218 10.18 -2.29 -4.95
N THR A 219 11.50 -2.20 -5.07
CA THR A 219 12.37 -3.39 -5.15
C THR A 219 13.56 -3.28 -4.22
N ASN A 220 14.01 -4.42 -3.67
CA ASN A 220 15.19 -4.55 -2.81
C ASN A 220 15.16 -3.61 -1.59
N THR A 221 13.99 -3.49 -0.95
CA THR A 221 13.78 -2.69 0.26
C THR A 221 12.77 -3.37 1.17
N GLN A 222 12.86 -3.12 2.47
CA GLN A 222 11.93 -3.57 3.50
C GLN A 222 11.36 -2.40 4.31
N TYR A 223 12.09 -1.27 4.35
CA TYR A 223 11.69 -0.10 5.13
C TYR A 223 10.25 0.34 4.84
N GLY A 224 9.43 0.47 5.89
CA GLY A 224 7.99 0.67 5.75
C GLY A 224 7.59 1.86 4.86
N GLY A 225 8.38 2.94 4.84
CA GLY A 225 8.13 4.09 3.97
C GLY A 225 8.31 3.85 2.47
N ASN A 226 9.01 2.78 2.09
CA ASN A 226 9.28 2.38 0.70
C ASN A 226 8.42 1.17 0.28
N THR A 227 7.98 0.34 1.24
CA THR A 227 7.35 -0.95 0.97
C THR A 227 5.84 -0.99 1.21
N ILE A 228 5.35 -0.26 2.20
CA ILE A 228 3.92 -0.10 2.50
C ILE A 228 3.34 0.87 1.46
N GLY A 229 2.97 0.33 0.31
CA GLY A 229 2.57 1.09 -0.87
C GLY A 229 1.38 2.02 -0.60
N LEU A 230 0.50 1.59 0.27
CA LEU A 230 -0.77 2.25 0.61
C LEU A 230 -0.63 3.57 1.37
N LYS A 231 0.58 3.95 1.80
CA LYS A 231 0.87 5.18 2.56
C LYS A 231 1.22 6.37 1.65
N LYS A 232 2.43 6.92 1.78
CA LYS A 232 2.92 8.09 1.02
C LYS A 232 3.02 7.80 -0.49
N LEU A 233 3.16 6.54 -0.90
CA LEU A 233 3.22 6.16 -2.30
C LEU A 233 1.84 6.24 -2.94
N ALA A 234 0.83 5.61 -2.34
CA ALA A 234 -0.57 5.76 -2.74
C ALA A 234 -1.05 7.21 -2.68
N MET A 235 -0.61 7.99 -1.69
CA MET A 235 -0.94 9.42 -1.58
C MET A 235 -0.58 10.18 -2.88
N ARG A 236 0.54 9.86 -3.53
CA ARG A 236 0.93 10.52 -4.80
C ARG A 236 -0.01 10.15 -5.94
N LEU A 237 -0.41 8.88 -6.03
CA LEU A 237 -1.43 8.43 -7.00
C LEU A 237 -2.78 9.13 -6.73
N ALA A 238 -3.15 9.22 -5.45
CA ALA A 238 -4.39 9.82 -5.00
C ALA A 238 -4.46 11.33 -5.22
N ILE A 239 -3.35 12.07 -5.06
CA ILE A 239 -3.27 13.49 -5.43
C ILE A 239 -3.54 13.65 -6.93
N ASN A 240 -2.85 12.89 -7.78
CA ASN A 240 -3.02 12.96 -9.23
C ASN A 240 -4.45 12.60 -9.65
N ARG A 241 -5.03 11.55 -9.06
CA ARG A 241 -6.42 11.14 -9.31
C ARG A 241 -7.41 12.19 -8.80
N GLY A 242 -7.23 12.70 -7.59
CA GLY A 242 -8.09 13.71 -6.97
C GLY A 242 -8.10 15.02 -7.74
N SER A 243 -6.95 15.46 -8.23
CA SER A 243 -6.85 16.63 -9.11
C SER A 243 -7.70 16.49 -10.38
N ARG A 244 -7.71 15.30 -11.00
CA ARG A 244 -8.51 15.00 -12.20
C ARG A 244 -10.00 14.83 -11.90
N GLU A 245 -10.34 14.33 -10.71
CA GLU A 245 -11.71 13.98 -10.31
C GLU A 245 -12.40 15.04 -9.43
N GLY A 246 -11.71 16.13 -9.07
CA GLY A 246 -12.28 17.23 -8.29
C GLY A 246 -12.39 16.98 -6.78
N TRP A 247 -11.46 16.23 -6.19
CA TRP A 247 -11.38 15.97 -4.75
C TRP A 247 -9.95 16.04 -4.21
N LEU A 248 -9.79 16.14 -2.89
CA LEU A 248 -8.49 16.40 -2.27
C LEU A 248 -7.95 15.17 -1.54
N THR A 249 -6.64 14.95 -1.68
CA THR A 249 -5.85 14.05 -0.86
C THR A 249 -4.84 14.88 -0.08
N GLU A 250 -4.96 14.92 1.25
CA GLU A 250 -4.19 15.82 2.07
C GLU A 250 -3.43 15.08 3.19
N HIS A 251 -2.25 15.60 3.53
CA HIS A 251 -1.48 15.15 4.68
C HIS A 251 -1.98 15.86 5.95
N MET A 252 -3.18 15.49 6.36
CA MET A 252 -3.92 16.12 7.46
C MET A 252 -4.36 15.09 8.50
N LEU A 253 -4.32 15.50 9.77
CA LEU A 253 -5.12 14.85 10.81
C LEU A 253 -6.60 15.13 10.58
N ILE A 254 -7.45 14.29 11.18
CA ILE A 254 -8.89 14.48 11.32
C ILE A 254 -9.25 14.14 12.76
N MET A 255 -9.91 15.07 13.45
CA MET A 255 -10.40 14.84 14.81
C MET A 255 -11.70 15.60 15.06
N ALA A 256 -12.39 15.25 16.15
CA ALA A 256 -13.58 15.94 16.63
C ALA A 256 -13.32 16.54 18.01
N ILE A 257 -13.55 17.85 18.13
CA ILE A 257 -13.57 18.57 19.41
C ILE A 257 -14.99 18.54 20.00
N HIS A 258 -15.09 18.23 21.28
CA HIS A 258 -16.31 18.25 22.06
C HIS A 258 -16.53 19.64 22.66
N GLY A 259 -17.63 20.27 22.27
CA GLY A 259 -18.08 21.53 22.82
C GLY A 259 -19.18 21.36 23.87
N PRO A 260 -19.61 22.48 24.49
CA PRO A 260 -20.75 22.49 25.40
C PRO A 260 -22.01 21.89 24.76
N LYS A 261 -22.90 21.35 25.60
CA LYS A 261 -24.19 20.73 25.18
C LYS A 261 -24.02 19.54 24.22
N GLY A 262 -22.91 18.80 24.33
CA GLY A 262 -22.66 17.58 23.55
C GLY A 262 -22.34 17.82 22.07
N ARG A 263 -22.07 19.06 21.66
CA ARG A 263 -21.69 19.39 20.28
C ARG A 263 -20.36 18.71 19.93
N LYS A 264 -20.27 18.11 18.75
CA LYS A 264 -18.99 17.69 18.15
C LYS A 264 -18.68 18.54 16.93
N THR A 265 -17.47 19.08 16.85
CA THR A 265 -16.99 19.83 15.69
C THR A 265 -15.78 19.13 15.12
N TYR A 266 -15.89 18.70 13.87
CA TYR A 266 -14.83 18.04 13.14
C TYR A 266 -13.98 19.06 12.40
N PHE A 267 -12.66 18.88 12.42
CA PHE A 267 -11.74 19.68 11.64
C PHE A 267 -10.56 18.83 11.16
N THR A 268 -9.85 19.37 10.18
CA THR A 268 -8.61 18.79 9.65
C THR A 268 -7.46 19.76 9.86
N GLY A 269 -6.25 19.23 10.01
CA GLY A 269 -5.06 20.04 10.25
C GLY A 269 -3.82 19.46 9.58
N ALA A 270 -3.14 20.27 8.76
CA ALA A 270 -1.86 19.92 8.15
C ALA A 270 -0.73 20.50 8.99
N TYR A 271 0.17 19.64 9.45
CA TYR A 271 1.37 20.04 10.17
C TYR A 271 2.61 19.46 9.48
N PRO A 272 3.72 20.22 9.41
CA PRO A 272 5.02 19.68 9.07
C PRO A 272 5.46 18.59 10.07
N SER A 273 6.54 17.89 9.72
CA SER A 273 7.14 16.91 10.65
C SER A 273 7.59 17.60 11.94
N MET A 274 7.51 16.88 13.07
CA MET A 274 7.92 17.37 14.40
C MET A 274 7.12 18.57 14.95
N CYS A 275 5.94 18.88 14.38
CA CYS A 275 5.06 19.95 14.86
C CYS A 275 3.86 19.45 15.69
N GLY A 276 3.95 18.27 16.31
CA GLY A 276 2.92 17.76 17.23
C GLY A 276 1.62 17.27 16.61
N LYS A 277 1.61 16.90 15.31
CA LYS A 277 0.40 16.44 14.59
C LYS A 277 -0.34 15.31 15.31
N THR A 278 0.37 14.24 15.66
CA THR A 278 -0.19 13.07 16.33
C THR A 278 -0.66 13.42 17.74
N SER A 279 0.11 14.23 18.49
CA SER A 279 -0.29 14.73 19.81
C SER A 279 -1.60 15.52 19.76
N THR A 280 -1.76 16.40 18.77
CA THR A 280 -3.02 17.15 18.57
C THR A 280 -4.18 16.22 18.24
N ALA A 281 -3.98 15.26 17.34
CA ALA A 281 -5.03 14.31 16.93
C ALA A 281 -5.52 13.40 18.07
N MET A 282 -4.70 13.20 19.10
CA MET A 282 -4.93 12.32 20.24
C MET A 282 -5.15 13.08 21.55
N LEU A 283 -5.56 14.35 21.49
CA LEU A 283 -5.81 15.15 22.69
C LEU A 283 -6.84 14.46 23.61
N GLU A 284 -6.52 14.38 24.90
CA GLU A 284 -7.39 13.76 25.88
C GLU A 284 -8.76 14.47 25.95
N GLY A 285 -9.83 13.69 26.05
CA GLY A 285 -11.21 14.19 26.00
C GLY A 285 -11.77 14.41 24.59
N GLU A 286 -10.93 14.35 23.56
CA GLU A 286 -11.33 14.50 22.15
C GLU A 286 -11.42 13.18 21.40
N SER A 287 -12.03 13.21 20.20
CA SER A 287 -12.16 12.01 19.36
C SER A 287 -11.21 12.05 18.16
N ILE A 288 -10.30 11.08 18.10
CA ILE A 288 -9.48 10.83 16.91
C ILE A 288 -10.33 10.21 15.79
N VAL A 289 -10.12 10.68 14.55
CA VAL A 289 -10.59 10.01 13.32
C VAL A 289 -9.39 9.49 12.51
N GLY A 290 -8.32 10.28 12.42
CA GLY A 290 -7.03 9.88 11.85
C GLY A 290 -5.96 10.93 12.10
N ASP A 291 -4.69 10.58 12.05
CA ASP A 291 -3.58 11.50 12.36
C ASP A 291 -2.70 11.85 11.14
N ASP A 292 -2.82 11.14 10.02
CA ASP A 292 -1.87 11.25 8.92
C ASP A 292 -2.44 11.70 7.57
N ILE A 293 -3.43 10.98 7.03
CA ILE A 293 -3.92 11.16 5.65
C ILE A 293 -5.45 11.29 5.61
N ALA A 294 -5.92 12.34 4.93
CA ALA A 294 -7.33 12.63 4.74
C ALA A 294 -7.70 12.67 3.25
N TYR A 295 -8.82 12.04 2.90
CA TYR A 295 -9.52 12.31 1.64
C TYR A 295 -10.69 13.23 1.89
N LEU A 296 -10.81 14.31 1.11
CA LEU A 296 -11.88 15.28 1.21
C LEU A 296 -12.67 15.34 -0.10
N ARG A 297 -13.98 15.14 -0.02
CA ARG A 297 -14.91 15.21 -1.16
C ARG A 297 -16.08 16.10 -0.82
N LYS A 298 -16.61 16.81 -1.83
CA LYS A 298 -17.91 17.46 -1.71
C LYS A 298 -19.01 16.40 -1.76
N ASN A 299 -19.92 16.44 -0.81
CA ASN A 299 -21.11 15.60 -0.74
C ASN A 299 -22.29 16.48 -0.33
N ASN A 300 -23.28 16.65 -1.20
CA ASN A 300 -24.48 17.47 -0.98
C ASN A 300 -24.17 18.91 -0.50
N GLY A 301 -23.19 19.57 -1.13
CA GLY A 301 -22.82 20.96 -0.81
C GLY A 301 -21.85 21.11 0.37
N GLU A 302 -21.58 20.04 1.12
CA GLU A 302 -20.67 20.05 2.26
C GLU A 302 -19.37 19.29 1.93
N VAL A 303 -18.24 19.75 2.48
CA VAL A 303 -17.00 18.99 2.43
C VAL A 303 -17.04 17.92 3.52
N ARG A 304 -16.85 16.66 3.11
CA ARG A 304 -16.71 15.51 4.01
C ARG A 304 -15.28 14.99 3.93
N ALA A 305 -14.72 14.63 5.07
CA ALA A 305 -13.38 14.06 5.18
C ALA A 305 -13.45 12.64 5.75
N VAL A 306 -12.56 11.76 5.29
CA VAL A 306 -12.39 10.42 5.86
C VAL A 306 -10.92 10.14 6.13
N ASN A 307 -10.65 9.35 7.17
CA ASN A 307 -9.33 8.75 7.35
C ASN A 307 -9.15 7.65 6.30
N VAL A 308 -8.07 7.76 5.55
CA VAL A 308 -7.69 6.78 4.53
C VAL A 308 -7.27 5.45 5.16
N GLU A 309 -6.63 5.54 6.33
CA GLU A 309 -6.07 4.43 7.09
C GLU A 309 -7.10 3.90 8.11
N LYS A 310 -6.77 2.78 8.78
CA LYS A 310 -7.46 2.27 9.96
C LYS A 310 -6.54 2.05 11.17
N GLY A 311 -5.23 2.21 10.98
CA GLY A 311 -4.21 2.08 12.02
C GLY A 311 -3.28 3.28 12.05
N ILE A 312 -2.29 3.25 12.96
CA ILE A 312 -1.33 4.32 13.18
C ILE A 312 0.07 3.80 12.84
N PHE A 313 0.81 4.55 12.04
CA PHE A 313 2.22 4.29 11.75
C PHE A 313 3.07 5.50 12.15
N GLY A 314 3.50 5.50 13.41
CA GLY A 314 4.16 6.62 14.07
C GLY A 314 5.60 6.32 14.50
N ILE A 315 6.37 7.39 14.73
CA ILE A 315 7.71 7.30 15.32
C ILE A 315 7.56 7.09 16.82
N ILE A 316 8.09 6.00 17.35
CA ILE A 316 7.99 5.67 18.79
C ILE A 316 8.99 6.44 19.66
N MET A 317 10.11 6.90 19.09
CA MET A 317 11.11 7.68 19.82
C MET A 317 10.51 9.00 20.29
N GLY A 318 10.47 9.21 21.61
CA GLY A 318 9.89 10.39 22.25
C GLY A 318 8.43 10.24 22.70
N ILE A 319 7.77 9.10 22.44
CA ILE A 319 6.49 8.76 23.07
C ILE A 319 6.74 8.32 24.51
N ASN A 320 6.10 8.98 25.47
CA ASN A 320 6.15 8.64 26.89
C ASN A 320 4.73 8.38 27.44
N SER A 321 4.69 7.69 28.58
CA SER A 321 3.48 7.43 29.38
C SER A 321 3.21 8.56 30.36
#